data_AF-A0A2P5C8G7-F1
#
_entry.id   AF-A0A2P5C8G7-F1
#
_cell.length_a   1.000
_cell.length_b   1.000
_cell.length_c   1.000
_cell.angle_alpha   90.00
_cell.angle_beta   90.00
_cell.angle_gamma   90.00
#
_symmetry.space_group_name_H-M   'P 1'
#
loop_
_entity.id
_entity.type
_entity.pdbx_description
1 polymer ?
#
loop_
_entity_poly.entity_id
_entity_poly.type
_entity_poly.pdbx_seq_one_letter_code
_entity_poly.pdbx_strand_id
1 'polypeptide(L)'
;MIEQGHRDYRPSLLHGCFQITNHWVPLGLMSQAFDLSKEFSGYPDEEKLKSSPESSAPLPAGNRQPEHSLDKTEYLSMFTPDPNVNVFNKTHLRGVLEDVFLKIGLLWESIVKAYSGYSGLRIRD
;
A
#
# COMPACT_ATOMS: atom_id res chain seq x y z
N MET A 1 11.44 -8.55 -29.93
CA MET A 1 11.11 -9.88 -29.39
C MET A 1 11.05 -9.70 -27.88
N ILE A 2 9.85 -9.56 -27.31
CA ILE A 2 9.66 -9.31 -25.87
C ILE A 2 9.16 -10.63 -25.30
N GLU A 3 9.94 -11.26 -24.43
CA GLU A 3 9.51 -12.44 -23.69
C GLU A 3 8.32 -12.07 -22.80
N GLN A 4 7.18 -12.75 -23.00
CA GLN A 4 6.06 -12.71 -22.09
C GLN A 4 6.45 -13.47 -20.81
N GLY A 5 6.92 -12.74 -19.80
CA GLY A 5 7.16 -13.30 -18.47
C GLY A 5 5.84 -13.81 -17.87
N HIS A 6 5.72 -15.14 -17.73
CA HIS A 6 4.62 -15.76 -17.00
C HIS A 6 4.70 -15.34 -15.51
N ARG A 7 3.55 -15.03 -14.90
CA ARG A 7 3.47 -14.77 -13.46
C ARG A 7 3.66 -16.09 -12.71
N ASP A 8 4.76 -16.20 -11.98
CA ASP A 8 5.06 -17.37 -11.15
C ASP A 8 4.49 -17.19 -9.75
N TYR A 9 3.54 -18.05 -9.41
CA TYR A 9 3.01 -18.20 -8.05
C TYR A 9 3.79 -19.33 -7.36
N ARG A 10 4.45 -19.03 -6.23
CA ARG A 10 5.06 -20.05 -5.37
C ARG A 10 4.23 -20.22 -4.09
N PRO A 11 3.39 -21.26 -4.00
CA PRO A 11 2.64 -21.52 -2.78
C PRO A 11 3.58 -22.08 -1.70
N SER A 12 3.55 -21.51 -0.49
CA SER A 12 3.95 -22.26 0.69
C SER A 12 2.67 -22.88 1.28
N LEU A 13 2.38 -24.15 0.95
CA LEU A 13 1.15 -24.84 1.37
C LEU A 13 0.98 -24.97 2.89
N LEU A 14 1.98 -24.56 3.69
CA LEU A 14 1.94 -24.63 5.15
C LEU A 14 1.46 -23.37 5.88
N HIS A 15 1.38 -22.18 5.24
CA HIS A 15 1.29 -20.92 6.01
C HIS A 15 0.19 -19.94 5.59
N GLY A 16 -0.71 -20.28 4.67
CA GLY A 16 -1.77 -19.35 4.23
C GLY A 16 -1.25 -18.08 3.52
N CYS A 17 0.04 -18.04 3.18
CA CYS A 17 0.70 -16.95 2.49
C CYS A 17 1.35 -17.44 1.19
N PHE A 18 1.40 -16.55 0.21
CA PHE A 18 2.07 -16.75 -1.06
C PHE A 18 2.83 -15.50 -1.45
N GLN A 19 3.96 -15.68 -2.14
CA GLN A 19 4.70 -14.59 -2.72
C GLN A 19 4.33 -14.45 -4.20
N ILE A 20 4.11 -13.21 -4.63
CA ILE A 20 3.93 -12.89 -6.04
C ILE A 20 5.22 -12.27 -6.53
N THR A 21 5.77 -12.83 -7.60
CA THR A 21 6.92 -12.27 -8.31
C THR A 21 6.46 -11.76 -9.68
N ASN A 22 7.23 -10.88 -10.31
CA ASN A 22 6.89 -10.31 -11.61
C ASN A 22 5.48 -9.68 -11.65
N HIS A 23 5.09 -8.99 -10.57
CA HIS A 23 3.77 -8.38 -10.41
C HIS A 23 3.57 -7.07 -11.21
N TRP A 24 4.57 -6.66 -12.01
CA TRP A 24 4.55 -5.45 -12.85
C TRP A 24 4.36 -4.10 -12.11
N VAL A 25 4.24 -4.11 -10.78
CA VAL A 25 4.44 -2.91 -9.94
C VAL A 25 5.89 -2.41 -10.14
N PRO A 26 6.10 -1.16 -10.55
CA PRO A 26 7.45 -0.62 -10.77
C PRO A 26 8.29 -0.65 -9.50
N LEU A 27 9.51 -1.20 -9.60
CA LEU A 27 10.44 -1.27 -8.45
C LEU A 27 10.76 0.11 -7.88
N GLY A 28 10.93 1.11 -8.76
CA GLY A 28 11.19 2.49 -8.36
C GLY A 28 10.07 3.10 -7.52
N LEU A 29 8.81 2.70 -7.77
CA LEU A 29 7.67 3.20 -7.00
C LEU A 29 7.64 2.64 -5.58
N MET A 30 7.86 1.32 -5.41
CA MET A 30 7.91 0.71 -4.08
C MET A 30 9.10 1.21 -3.25
N SER A 31 10.27 1.38 -3.87
CA SER A 31 11.45 1.97 -3.20
C SER A 31 11.14 3.40 -2.75
N GLN A 32 10.57 4.22 -3.64
CA GLN A 32 10.22 5.60 -3.34
C GLN A 32 9.20 5.69 -2.19
N ALA A 33 8.18 4.82 -2.19
CA ALA A 33 7.21 4.76 -1.11
C ALA A 33 7.87 4.43 0.24
N PHE A 34 8.83 3.50 0.25
CA PHE A 34 9.58 3.11 1.45
C PHE A 34 10.47 4.25 1.96
N ASP A 35 11.23 4.89 1.07
CA ASP A 35 12.12 6.00 1.43
C ASP A 35 11.34 7.20 1.99
N LEU A 36 10.22 7.57 1.37
CA LEU A 36 9.36 8.66 1.85
C LEU A 36 8.65 8.29 3.16
N SER A 37 8.28 7.03 3.35
CA SER A 37 7.70 6.58 4.63
C SER A 37 8.72 6.67 5.76
N LYS A 38 9.98 6.31 5.49
CA LYS A 38 11.08 6.43 6.45
C LYS A 38 11.36 7.89 6.80
N GLU A 39 11.33 8.79 5.81
CA GLU A 39 11.46 10.23 6.05
C GLU A 39 10.32 10.75 6.93
N PHE A 40 9.08 10.36 6.62
CA PHE A 40 7.89 10.76 7.39
C PHE A 40 7.96 10.29 8.84
N SER A 41 8.36 9.04 9.11
CA SER A 41 8.54 8.54 10.48
C SER A 41 9.61 9.29 11.27
N GLY A 42 10.57 9.93 10.58
CA GLY A 42 11.60 10.77 11.20
C GLY A 42 11.11 12.15 11.64
N TYR A 43 9.91 12.59 11.23
CA TYR A 43 9.36 13.88 11.62
C TYR A 43 8.86 13.87 13.08
N PRO A 44 8.84 15.06 13.75
CA PRO A 44 8.21 15.22 15.05
C PRO A 44 6.74 14.80 15.04
N ASP A 45 6.25 14.31 16.18
CA ASP A 45 4.87 13.84 16.30
C ASP A 45 3.86 14.97 15.98
N GLU A 46 4.17 16.22 16.30
CA GLU A 46 3.34 17.38 15.98
C GLU A 46 3.20 17.62 14.46
N GLU A 47 4.25 17.33 13.68
CA GLU A 47 4.21 17.45 12.22
C GLU A 47 3.44 16.29 11.58
N LYS A 48 3.58 15.07 12.14
CA LYS A 48 2.86 13.89 11.68
C LYS A 48 1.36 13.98 11.98
N LEU A 49 0.99 14.52 13.15
CA LEU A 49 -0.40 14.74 13.57
C LEU A 49 -1.16 15.71 12.66
N LYS A 50 -0.48 16.61 11.94
CA LYS A 50 -1.11 17.46 10.91
C LYS A 50 -1.62 16.65 9.71
N SER A 51 -1.19 15.39 9.59
CA SER A 51 -1.69 14.44 8.61
C SER A 51 -2.79 13.54 9.18
N SER A 52 -3.24 13.79 10.42
CA SER A 52 -4.42 13.10 10.95
C SER A 52 -5.69 13.80 10.48
N PRO A 53 -6.70 13.06 9.97
CA PRO A 53 -8.02 13.62 9.69
C PRO A 53 -8.67 14.15 10.98
N GLU A 54 -9.38 15.28 10.88
CA GLU A 54 -9.80 16.06 12.05
C GLU A 54 -10.82 15.39 12.97
N SER A 55 -11.60 14.38 12.53
CA SER A 55 -12.51 13.66 13.44
C SER A 55 -13.23 12.42 12.84
N SER A 56 -12.97 12.02 11.60
CA SER A 56 -13.81 11.04 10.89
C SER A 56 -13.15 9.72 10.49
N ALA A 57 -11.83 9.56 10.67
CA ALA A 57 -11.18 8.29 10.37
C ALA A 57 -11.19 7.34 11.58
N PRO A 58 -11.35 6.02 11.36
CA PRO A 58 -11.31 5.02 12.44
C PRO A 58 -9.98 5.00 13.19
N LEU A 59 -8.90 5.48 12.56
CA LEU A 59 -7.55 5.55 13.10
C LEU A 59 -6.89 6.86 12.68
N PRO A 60 -6.28 7.63 13.61
CA PRO A 60 -5.49 8.80 13.26
C PRO A 60 -4.31 8.39 12.36
N ALA A 61 -4.10 9.12 11.26
CA ALA A 61 -2.99 8.87 10.35
C ALA A 61 -1.69 9.37 11.00
N GLY A 62 -0.79 8.43 11.33
CA GLY A 62 0.54 8.72 11.87
C GLY A 62 0.60 8.81 13.40
N ASN A 63 0.08 7.81 14.12
CA ASN A 63 0.22 7.76 15.58
C ASN A 63 1.13 6.63 16.05
N ARG A 64 2.03 6.99 16.97
CA ARG A 64 2.59 6.05 17.92
C ARG A 64 1.45 5.44 18.73
N GLN A 65 1.50 4.13 18.90
CA GLN A 65 0.65 3.47 19.87
C GLN A 65 0.82 4.10 21.26
N PRO A 66 -0.22 4.10 22.11
CA PRO A 66 -0.12 4.60 23.48
C PRO A 66 1.07 3.97 24.22
N GLU A 67 1.68 4.68 25.17
CA GLU A 67 2.87 4.18 25.92
C GLU A 67 2.65 2.81 26.59
N HIS A 68 1.39 2.47 26.90
CA HIS A 68 1.02 1.20 27.51
C HIS A 68 0.82 0.05 26.51
N SER A 69 0.94 0.30 25.20
CA SER A 69 0.88 -0.74 24.18
C SER A 69 2.15 -1.59 24.20
N LEU A 70 1.99 -2.91 24.09
CA LEU A 70 3.09 -3.84 23.85
C LEU A 70 3.69 -3.65 22.45
N ASP A 71 2.88 -3.17 21.51
CA ASP A 71 3.30 -2.81 20.17
C ASP A 71 3.75 -1.34 20.15
N LYS A 72 5.05 -1.12 19.96
CA LYS A 72 5.67 0.20 19.87
C LYS A 72 5.83 0.67 18.42
N THR A 73 5.21 -0.04 17.48
CA THR A 73 5.31 0.26 16.05
C THR A 73 4.55 1.53 15.72
N GLU A 74 5.17 2.37 14.91
CA GLU A 74 4.54 3.54 14.32
C GLU A 74 3.89 3.12 13.00
N TYR A 75 2.62 3.47 12.83
CA TYR A 75 1.86 3.12 11.63
C TYR A 75 1.41 4.36 10.88
N LEU A 76 1.59 4.31 9.56
CA LEU A 76 0.97 5.22 8.63
C LEU A 76 -0.15 4.48 7.89
N SER A 77 -1.39 4.81 8.24
CA SER A 77 -2.57 4.24 7.60
C SER A 77 -3.00 5.11 6.44
N MET A 78 -3.14 4.50 5.27
CA MET A 78 -3.75 5.12 4.11
C MET A 78 -5.04 4.36 3.79
N PHE A 79 -6.14 5.11 3.68
CA PHE A 79 -7.43 4.58 3.26
C PHE A 79 -7.60 4.75 1.74
N THR A 80 -8.74 4.31 1.21
CA THR A 80 -9.10 4.54 -0.20
C THR A 80 -8.79 5.99 -0.60
N PRO A 81 -8.21 6.24 -1.80
CA PRO A 81 -7.85 7.58 -2.26
C PRO A 81 -9.05 8.55 -2.22
N ASP A 82 -9.22 9.20 -1.06
CA ASP A 82 -10.24 10.21 -0.79
C ASP A 82 -9.53 11.36 -0.09
N PRO A 83 -9.57 12.57 -0.66
CA PRO A 83 -8.88 13.73 -0.10
C PRO A 83 -9.38 14.12 1.30
N ASN A 84 -10.58 13.68 1.69
CA ASN A 84 -11.17 13.96 3.00
C ASN A 84 -10.77 12.94 4.07
N VAL A 85 -10.19 11.80 3.68
CA VAL A 85 -9.78 10.72 4.58
C VAL A 85 -8.26 10.65 4.71
N ASN A 86 -7.55 10.84 3.60
CA ASN A 86 -6.09 10.82 3.51
C ASN A 86 -5.51 12.23 3.59
N VAL A 87 -5.58 12.84 4.78
CA VAL A 87 -5.02 14.18 5.01
C VAL A 87 -3.50 14.04 5.10
N PHE A 88 -2.76 14.25 4.03
CA PHE A 88 -1.29 14.26 4.10
C PHE A 88 -0.82 15.68 3.77
N ASN A 89 -0.31 16.39 4.78
CA ASN A 89 0.03 17.81 4.65
C ASN A 89 1.32 18.07 3.82
N LYS A 90 1.97 17.00 3.31
CA LYS A 90 3.09 17.10 2.36
C LYS A 90 2.84 16.20 1.14
N THR A 91 2.80 16.87 -0.01
CA THR A 91 2.13 16.47 -1.27
C THR A 91 2.77 15.33 -2.05
N HIS A 92 4.01 14.94 -1.74
CA HIS A 92 4.71 13.90 -2.51
C HIS A 92 4.47 12.48 -1.98
N LEU A 93 4.52 12.28 -0.66
CA LEU A 93 4.26 10.97 -0.05
C LEU A 93 2.85 10.47 -0.37
N ARG A 94 1.85 11.37 -0.30
CA ARG A 94 0.46 11.04 -0.64
C ARG A 94 0.33 10.48 -2.06
N GLY A 95 0.85 11.18 -3.06
CA GLY A 95 0.73 10.76 -4.46
C GLY A 95 1.39 9.41 -4.69
N VAL A 96 2.57 9.19 -4.10
CA VAL A 96 3.29 7.92 -4.19
C VAL A 96 2.50 6.77 -3.53
N LEU A 97 1.93 7.00 -2.34
CA LEU A 97 1.11 5.99 -1.66
C LEU A 97 -0.21 5.72 -2.41
N GLU A 98 -0.84 6.73 -3.01
CA GLU A 98 -2.00 6.57 -3.89
C GLU A 98 -1.70 5.68 -5.10
N ASP A 99 -0.57 5.90 -5.77
CA ASP A 99 -0.13 5.06 -6.89
C ASP A 99 0.15 3.61 -6.46
N VAL A 100 0.77 3.41 -5.29
CA VAL A 100 1.00 2.08 -4.72
C VAL A 100 -0.33 1.40 -4.41
N PHE A 101 -1.25 2.09 -3.74
CA PHE A 101 -2.57 1.57 -3.37
C PHE A 101 -3.34 1.09 -4.60
N LEU A 102 -3.41 1.91 -5.65
CA LEU A 102 -4.09 1.56 -6.90
C LEU A 102 -3.47 0.33 -7.56
N LYS A 103 -2.14 0.25 -7.63
CA LYS A 103 -1.45 -0.90 -8.23
C LYS A 103 -1.65 -2.19 -7.44
N ILE A 104 -1.63 -2.12 -6.11
CA ILE A 104 -1.94 -3.28 -5.25
C ILE A 104 -3.39 -3.70 -5.44
N GLY A 105 -4.34 -2.76 -5.53
CA GLY A 105 -5.75 -3.05 -5.82
C GLY A 105 -5.94 -3.79 -7.14
N LEU A 106 -5.31 -3.31 -8.22
CA LEU A 106 -5.34 -3.99 -9.53
C LEU A 106 -4.71 -5.38 -9.48
N LEU A 107 -3.60 -5.54 -8.75
CA LEU A 107 -2.97 -6.83 -8.55
C LEU A 107 -3.90 -7.78 -7.79
N TRP A 108 -4.55 -7.30 -6.73
CA TRP A 108 -5.52 -8.08 -5.95
C TRP A 108 -6.70 -8.54 -6.79
N GLU A 109 -7.29 -7.64 -7.58
CA GLU A 109 -8.34 -8.01 -8.53
C GLU A 109 -7.88 -9.08 -9.52
N SER A 110 -6.66 -8.96 -10.05
CA SER A 110 -6.10 -9.94 -10.98
C SER A 110 -5.96 -11.33 -10.34
N ILE A 111 -5.56 -11.38 -9.07
CA ILE A 111 -5.46 -12.64 -8.31
C ILE A 111 -6.86 -13.22 -8.11
N VAL A 112 -7.80 -12.44 -7.58
CA VAL A 112 -9.17 -12.90 -7.31
C VAL A 112 -9.82 -13.41 -8.59
N LYS A 113 -9.67 -12.70 -9.73
CA LYS A 113 -10.16 -13.13 -11.04
C LYS A 113 -9.54 -14.47 -11.48
N ALA A 114 -8.24 -14.65 -11.29
CA ALA A 114 -7.56 -15.91 -11.63
C ALA A 114 -8.04 -17.11 -10.81
N TYR A 115 -8.31 -16.91 -9.50
CA TYR A 115 -8.76 -17.99 -8.61
C TYR A 115 -10.26 -18.25 -8.65
N SER A 116 -11.08 -17.25 -8.98
CA SER A 116 -12.54 -17.39 -9.05
C SER A 116 -13.05 -18.02 -10.34
N GLY A 117 -12.15 -18.33 -11.30
CA GLY A 117 -12.54 -18.91 -12.60
C GLY A 117 -13.27 -17.92 -13.52
N TYR A 118 -13.31 -16.63 -13.19
CA TYR A 118 -13.83 -15.58 -14.07
C TYR A 118 -12.88 -15.36 -15.26
N SER A 119 -13.05 -16.15 -16.31
CA SER A 119 -12.39 -16.04 -17.61
C SER A 119 -12.96 -14.89 -18.46
N GLY A 120 -13.07 -13.70 -17.86
CA GLY A 120 -13.84 -12.59 -18.40
C GLY A 120 -13.14 -11.23 -18.35
N LEU A 121 -11.84 -11.14 -18.65
CA LEU A 121 -11.28 -9.96 -19.32
C LEU A 121 -9.88 -10.28 -19.86
N ARG A 122 -9.83 -10.62 -21.14
CA ARG A 122 -8.59 -10.60 -21.92
C ARG A 122 -8.26 -9.12 -22.13
N ILE A 123 -7.34 -8.56 -21.36
CA ILE A 123 -6.76 -7.26 -21.69
C ILE A 123 -6.07 -7.45 -23.04
N ARG A 124 -6.70 -6.94 -24.09
CA ARG A 124 -6.07 -6.74 -25.39
C ARG A 124 -5.32 -5.42 -25.34
N ASP A 125 -4.13 -5.44 -25.89
CA ASP A 125 -3.21 -4.31 -26.06
C ASP A 125 -3.87 -3.11 -26.77
#